data_AF-A0A0B7BJ40-F1
#
_entry.id   AF-A0A0B7BJ40-F1
#
_cell.length_a   1.000
_cell.length_b   1.000
_cell.length_c   1.000
_cell.angle_alpha   90.00
_cell.angle_beta   90.00
_cell.angle_gamma   90.00
#
_symmetry.space_group_name_H-M   'P 1'
#
loop_
_entity.id
_entity.type
_entity.pdbx_description
1 polymer ?
#
loop_
_entity_poly.entity_id
_entity_poly.type
_entity_poly.pdbx_seq_one_letter_code
_entity_poly.pdbx_strand_id
1 'polypeptide(L)'
;MLRGAVSVAILAIVLYKIAENVLRPAAEVNFKKHYPGECRQVKGLDFGSEDLELTKDGLAFITSGVWFPPTTTAFVEFLKINNIKGNIYLYDFK
;
A
#
# COMPACT_ATOMS: atom_id res chain seq x y z
N MET A 1 42.02 21.65 -5.16
CA MET A 1 40.86 22.14 -4.38
C MET A 1 39.52 21.74 -5.00
N LEU A 2 39.27 22.02 -6.29
CA LEU A 2 38.00 21.67 -6.96
C LEU A 2 37.63 20.17 -6.90
N ARG A 3 38.60 19.27 -7.16
CA ARG A 3 38.37 17.81 -7.13
C ARG A 3 37.90 17.30 -5.76
N GLY A 4 38.46 17.81 -4.67
CA GLY A 4 38.06 17.43 -3.32
C GLY A 4 36.64 17.89 -2.99
N ALA A 5 36.28 19.11 -3.39
CA ALA A 5 34.93 19.65 -3.20
C ALA A 5 33.88 18.84 -3.98
N VAL A 6 34.19 18.43 -5.22
CA VAL A 6 33.29 17.57 -6.03
C VAL A 6 33.10 16.21 -5.38
N SER A 7 34.16 15.56 -4.88
CA SER A 7 34.04 14.27 -4.19
C SER A 7 33.18 14.34 -2.93
N VAL A 8 33.32 15.41 -2.14
CA VAL A 8 32.48 15.63 -0.95
C VAL A 8 31.02 15.84 -1.32
N ALA A 9 30.74 16.61 -2.37
CA ALA A 9 29.37 16.84 -2.85
C ALA A 9 28.70 15.53 -3.31
N ILE A 10 29.42 14.69 -4.07
CA ILE A 10 28.90 13.39 -4.51
C ILE A 10 28.61 12.49 -3.29
N LEU A 11 29.54 12.42 -2.33
CA LEU A 11 29.35 11.62 -1.11
C LEU A 11 28.12 12.08 -0.32
N ALA A 12 27.91 13.39 -0.17
CA ALA A 12 26.75 13.94 0.51
C ALA A 12 25.42 13.55 -0.18
N ILE A 13 25.36 13.59 -1.52
CA ILE A 13 24.18 13.17 -2.28
C ILE A 13 23.90 11.68 -2.09
N VAL A 14 24.93 10.85 -2.15
CA VAL A 14 24.81 9.39 -1.95
C VAL A 14 24.29 9.09 -0.55
N LEU A 15 24.89 9.70 0.49
CA LEU A 15 24.44 9.52 1.86
C LEU A 15 23.01 10.00 2.07
N TYR A 16 22.63 11.14 1.49
CA TYR A 16 21.26 11.64 1.53
C TYR A 16 20.28 10.62 0.91
N LYS A 17 20.60 10.06 -0.27
CA LYS A 17 19.73 9.07 -0.93
C LYS A 17 19.65 7.75 -0.18
N ILE A 18 20.72 7.31 0.47
CA ILE A 18 20.68 6.13 1.33
C ILE A 18 19.79 6.41 2.54
N ALA A 19 19.99 7.55 3.21
CA ALA A 19 19.18 7.94 4.37
C ALA A 19 17.69 8.08 4.00
N GLU A 20 17.37 8.71 2.87
CA GLU A 20 15.99 8.84 2.37
C GLU A 20 15.35 7.47 2.15
N ASN A 21 16.04 6.53 1.48
CA ASN A 21 15.47 5.21 1.20
C ASN A 21 15.40 4.28 2.43
N VAL A 22 16.28 4.46 3.43
CA VAL A 22 16.29 3.65 4.65
C VAL A 22 15.32 4.19 5.69
N LEU A 23 15.25 5.51 5.87
CA LEU A 23 14.45 6.14 6.91
C LEU A 23 12.99 6.33 6.47
N ARG A 24 12.70 6.56 5.19
CA ARG A 24 11.33 6.82 4.71
C ARG A 24 10.36 5.64 4.91
N PRO A 25 10.74 4.37 4.70
CA PRO A 25 9.85 3.23 4.95
C PRO A 25 9.73 2.87 6.44
N ALA A 26 10.71 3.26 7.26
CA ALA A 26 10.86 2.81 8.64
C ALA A 26 10.56 3.89 9.70
N ALA A 27 10.37 5.15 9.30
CA ALA A 27 10.07 6.24 10.21
C ALA A 27 8.62 6.13 10.72
N GLU A 28 8.49 5.47 11.87
CA GLU A 28 7.42 5.69 12.87
C GLU A 28 6.03 5.09 12.65
N VAL A 29 5.93 3.82 12.26
CA VAL A 29 4.68 3.07 12.53
C VAL A 29 4.67 2.54 13.97
N ASN A 30 4.53 3.45 14.94
CA ASN A 30 4.13 3.06 16.30
C ASN A 30 2.67 2.59 16.24
N PHE A 31 2.46 1.28 16.04
CA PHE A 31 1.13 0.69 15.99
C PHE A 31 0.49 0.74 17.37
N LYS A 32 -0.30 1.77 17.63
CA LYS A 32 -1.16 1.84 18.81
C LYS A 32 -2.33 0.89 18.58
N LYS A 33 -2.40 -0.19 19.35
CA LYS A 33 -3.50 -1.15 19.26
C LYS A 33 -4.80 -0.47 19.67
N HIS A 34 -5.68 -0.23 18.71
CA HIS A 34 -7.07 0.12 18.94
C HIS A 34 -7.91 -1.16 18.87
N TYR A 35 -8.86 -1.32 19.79
CA TYR A 35 -9.78 -2.46 19.82
C TYR A 35 -11.20 -1.96 19.49
N PRO A 36 -11.60 -1.94 18.21
CA PRO A 36 -12.85 -1.32 17.76
C PRO A 36 -14.12 -2.15 18.06
N GLY A 37 -14.11 -2.99 19.11
CA GLY A 37 -15.19 -3.94 19.40
C GLY A 37 -15.05 -5.23 18.60
N GLU A 38 -16.17 -5.93 18.39
CA GLU A 38 -16.19 -7.18 17.61
C GLU A 38 -15.88 -6.92 16.14
N CYS A 39 -14.88 -7.64 15.60
CA CYS A 39 -14.52 -7.58 14.19
C CYS A 39 -14.88 -8.90 13.50
N ARG A 40 -15.44 -8.80 12.29
CA ARG A 40 -15.71 -9.95 11.42
C ARG A 40 -15.09 -9.73 10.05
N GLN A 41 -14.52 -10.79 9.48
CA GLN A 41 -14.06 -10.77 8.09
C GLN A 41 -15.25 -10.77 7.14
N VAL A 42 -15.24 -9.86 6.17
CA VAL A 42 -16.24 -9.83 5.09
C VAL A 42 -15.91 -10.96 4.11
N LYS A 43 -16.89 -11.83 3.85
CA LYS A 43 -16.70 -12.98 2.95
C LYS A 43 -16.61 -12.52 1.50
N GLY A 44 -15.70 -13.12 0.73
CA GLY A 44 -15.55 -12.87 -0.72
C GLY A 44 -14.59 -11.73 -1.10
N LEU A 45 -13.95 -11.09 -0.12
CA LEU A 45 -12.91 -10.07 -0.30
C LEU A 45 -11.52 -10.66 -0.01
N ASP A 46 -11.02 -11.50 -0.92
CA ASP A 46 -9.78 -12.27 -0.68
C ASP A 46 -8.51 -11.59 -1.24
N PHE A 47 -8.66 -10.64 -2.16
CA PHE A 47 -7.53 -10.05 -2.93
C PHE A 47 -7.44 -8.52 -2.78
N GLY A 48 -7.47 -8.07 -1.53
CA GLY A 48 -7.31 -6.67 -1.16
C GLY A 48 -8.59 -5.83 -1.30
N SER A 49 -8.70 -4.80 -0.49
CA SER A 49 -9.82 -3.86 -0.45
C SER A 49 -9.29 -2.45 -0.14
N GLU A 50 -8.49 -1.91 -1.05
CA GLU A 50 -7.65 -0.73 -0.77
C GLU A 50 -8.47 0.54 -0.56
N ASP A 51 -9.60 0.68 -1.27
CA ASP A 51 -10.48 1.84 -1.16
C ASP A 51 -11.96 1.44 -0.97
N LEU A 52 -12.67 2.22 -0.17
CA LEU A 52 -14.09 2.06 0.09
C LEU A 52 -14.78 3.41 0.33
N GLU A 53 -16.02 3.54 -0.13
CA GLU A 53 -16.85 4.72 0.07
C GLU A 53 -18.19 4.33 0.70
N LEU A 54 -18.61 5.04 1.75
CA LEU A 54 -19.84 4.79 2.48
C LEU A 54 -20.89 5.86 2.16
N THR A 55 -22.06 5.42 1.70
CA THR A 55 -23.22 6.30 1.53
C THR A 55 -23.80 6.75 2.88
N LYS A 56 -24.57 7.84 2.89
CA LYS A 56 -25.30 8.30 4.08
C LYS A 56 -26.26 7.25 4.65
N ASP A 57 -26.71 6.33 3.81
CA ASP A 57 -27.63 5.26 4.17
C ASP A 57 -26.93 3.98 4.62
N GLY A 58 -25.61 3.97 4.80
CA GLY A 58 -24.87 2.82 5.33
C GLY A 58 -24.49 1.75 4.29
N LEU A 59 -24.83 1.94 3.02
CA LEU A 59 -24.31 1.09 1.93
C LEU A 59 -22.88 1.51 1.61
N ALA A 60 -21.95 0.56 1.61
CA ALA A 60 -20.56 0.76 1.19
C ALA A 60 -20.26 0.13 -0.17
N PHE A 61 -19.49 0.87 -0.96
CA PHE A 61 -18.83 0.39 -2.17
C PHE A 61 -17.39 0.07 -1.82
N ILE A 62 -16.94 -1.16 -2.07
CA ILE A 62 -15.59 -1.61 -1.75
C ILE A 62 -14.91 -2.04 -3.04
N THR A 63 -13.77 -1.46 -3.37
CA THR A 63 -13.01 -1.81 -4.58
C THR A 63 -11.96 -2.88 -4.27
N SER A 64 -11.77 -3.84 -5.18
CA SER A 64 -10.69 -4.84 -5.08
C SER A 64 -9.86 -4.92 -6.36
N GLY A 65 -8.72 -5.64 -6.27
CA GLY A 65 -7.88 -5.94 -7.43
C GLY A 65 -7.12 -4.73 -7.94
N VAL A 66 -6.72 -3.84 -7.04
CA VAL A 66 -5.90 -2.68 -7.35
C VAL A 66 -4.61 -3.11 -8.07
N TRP A 67 -4.25 -2.39 -9.12
CA TRP A 67 -3.04 -2.61 -9.91
C TRP A 67 -2.14 -1.39 -9.79
N PHE A 68 -0.89 -1.60 -9.38
CA PHE A 68 0.08 -0.51 -9.23
C PHE A 68 1.21 -0.62 -10.27
N PRO A 69 1.72 0.49 -10.83
CA PRO A 69 2.82 0.47 -11.79
C PRO A 69 4.11 -0.29 -11.39
N PRO A 70 4.54 -0.34 -10.11
CA PRO A 70 5.70 -1.16 -9.72
C PRO A 70 5.37 -2.65 -9.45
N THR A 71 4.22 -3.14 -9.91
CA THR A 71 3.85 -4.55 -9.70
C THR A 71 4.86 -5.48 -10.39
N THR A 72 5.45 -6.42 -9.64
CA THR A 72 6.42 -7.37 -10.18
C THR A 72 5.77 -8.31 -11.20
N THR A 73 6.54 -8.81 -12.17
CA THR A 73 6.06 -9.81 -13.13
C THR A 73 5.47 -11.04 -12.43
N ALA A 74 6.09 -11.48 -11.33
CA ALA A 74 5.60 -12.59 -10.52
C ALA A 74 4.20 -12.33 -9.93
N PHE A 75 3.92 -11.11 -9.48
CA PHE A 75 2.59 -10.75 -8.99
C PHE A 75 1.56 -10.69 -10.13
N VAL A 76 1.95 -10.16 -11.30
CA VAL A 76 1.07 -10.18 -12.50
C VAL A 76 0.74 -11.61 -12.92
N GLU A 77 1.72 -12.52 -12.90
CA GLU A 77 1.50 -13.94 -13.19
C GLU A 77 0.61 -14.61 -12.15
N PHE A 78 0.82 -14.32 -10.87
CA PHE A 78 -0.04 -14.79 -9.78
C PHE A 78 -1.51 -14.38 -10.01
N LEU A 79 -1.77 -13.12 -10.36
CA LEU A 79 -3.12 -12.65 -10.67
C LEU A 79 -3.75 -13.43 -11.84
N LYS A 80 -2.97 -13.68 -12.91
CA LYS A 80 -3.44 -14.41 -14.10
C LYS A 80 -3.73 -15.88 -13.80
N ILE A 81 -2.80 -16.59 -13.15
CA ILE A 81 -2.92 -18.03 -12.84
C ILE A 81 -4.15 -18.29 -11.96
N ASN A 82 -4.40 -17.40 -11.00
CA ASN A 82 -5.52 -17.52 -10.08
C ASN A 82 -6.81 -16.86 -10.61
N ASN A 83 -6.81 -16.35 -11.84
CA ASN A 83 -7.94 -15.63 -12.46
C ASN A 83 -8.52 -14.53 -11.55
N ILE A 84 -7.64 -13.82 -10.83
CA ILE A 84 -8.01 -12.76 -9.92
C ILE A 84 -8.37 -11.52 -10.74
N LYS A 85 -9.56 -10.98 -10.50
CA LYS A 85 -10.06 -9.77 -11.17
C LYS A 85 -10.53 -8.79 -10.11
N GLY A 86 -10.28 -7.51 -10.36
CA GLY A 86 -10.85 -6.44 -9.55
C GLY A 86 -12.36 -6.38 -9.73
N ASN A 87 -13.07 -6.14 -8.63
CA ASN A 87 -14.51 -5.99 -8.62
C ASN A 87 -14.90 -4.83 -7.69
N ILE A 88 -16.14 -4.35 -7.83
CA ILE A 88 -16.79 -3.48 -6.86
C ILE A 88 -17.78 -4.32 -6.08
N TYR A 89 -17.60 -4.40 -4.76
CA TYR A 89 -18.47 -5.12 -3.85
C TYR A 89 -19.39 -4.15 -3.14
N LEU A 90 -20.59 -4.62 -2.82
CA LEU A 90 -21.55 -3.90 -1.99
C LEU A 90 -21.61 -4.55 -0.63
N TYR A 91 -21.58 -3.73 0.41
CA TYR A 91 -21.74 -4.16 1.79
C TYR A 91 -22.69 -3.24 2.53
N ASP A 92 -23.71 -3.81 3.17
CA ASP A 92 -24.66 -3.06 3.98
C ASP A 92 -24.21 -3.08 5.44
N PHE A 93 -23.95 -1.90 6.01
CA PHE A 93 -23.57 -1.72 7.41
C PHE A 93 -24.77 -1.56 8.36
N LYS A 94 -26.00 -1.55 7.85
CA LYS A 94 -27.22 -1.53 8.68
C LYS A 94 -27.52 -2.88 9.33
#